data_AF-A0A968B5J7-F1
#
_entry.id   AF-A0A968B5J7-F1
#
_cell.length_a   1.000
_cell.length_b   1.000
_cell.length_c   1.000
_cell.angle_alpha   90.00
_cell.angle_beta   90.00
_cell.angle_gamma   90.00
#
_symmetry.space_group_name_H-M   'P 1'
#
loop_
_entity.id
_entity.type
_entity.pdbx_description
1 polymer ?
#
loop_
_entity_poly.entity_id
_entity_poly.type
_entity_poly.pdbx_seq_one_letter_code
_entity_poly.pdbx_strand_id
1 'polypeptide(L)' 'KATEHGDYTYAYDQLDQLNQANNPDPLPDEAYTYDPVGNRKTDSQVPGEWTYNQADQLISYGKYKQAFDADGNLV' A
#
# COMPACT_ATOMS: atom_id res chain seq x y z
N LYS A 1 -18.37 -8.72 3.33
CA LYS A 1 -18.56 -10.19 3.24
C LYS A 1 -18.49 -10.75 4.64
N ALA A 2 -19.54 -11.42 5.12
CA ALA A 2 -19.49 -12.16 6.37
C ALA A 2 -18.69 -13.47 6.15
N THR A 3 -17.71 -13.70 7.00
CA THR A 3 -16.97 -14.96 7.09
C THR A 3 -17.09 -15.52 8.50
N GLU A 4 -16.52 -16.70 8.75
CA GLU A 4 -16.42 -17.24 10.11
C GLU A 4 -15.66 -16.33 11.09
N HIS A 5 -14.84 -15.41 10.55
CA HIS A 5 -14.08 -14.43 11.32
C HIS A 5 -14.82 -13.11 11.55
N GLY A 6 -16.04 -12.94 11.00
CA GLY A 6 -16.78 -11.69 11.06
C GLY A 6 -16.86 -10.98 9.70
N ASP A 7 -17.27 -9.72 9.75
CA ASP A 7 -17.54 -8.91 8.57
C ASP A 7 -16.31 -8.18 8.06
N TYR A 8 -16.03 -8.35 6.78
CA TYR A 8 -15.05 -7.56 6.05
C TYR A 8 -15.76 -6.55 5.15
N THR A 9 -15.29 -5.30 5.17
CA THR A 9 -15.72 -4.27 4.22
C THR A 9 -14.52 -3.65 3.53
N TYR A 10 -14.70 -3.28 2.26
CA TYR A 10 -13.65 -2.74 1.41
C TYR A 10 -14.18 -1.51 0.72
N ALA A 11 -13.36 -0.45 0.67
CA ALA A 11 -13.61 0.73 -0.12
C ALA A 11 -12.50 0.91 -1.15
N TYR A 12 -12.90 1.45 -2.29
CA TYR A 12 -12.03 1.67 -3.43
C TYR A 12 -12.07 3.14 -3.82
N ASP A 13 -10.98 3.63 -4.39
CA ASP A 13 -10.97 4.93 -5.04
C ASP A 13 -11.58 4.88 -6.45
N GLN A 14 -11.51 6.00 -7.18
CA GLN A 14 -12.10 6.13 -8.51
C GLN A 14 -11.42 5.29 -9.59
N LEU A 15 -10.23 4.75 -9.30
CA LEU A 15 -9.46 3.88 -10.20
C LEU A 15 -9.60 2.40 -9.79
N ASP A 16 -10.60 2.09 -8.95
CA ASP A 16 -10.84 0.76 -8.39
C ASP A 16 -9.66 0.21 -7.56
N GLN A 17 -8.85 1.09 -6.96
CA GLN A 17 -7.76 0.69 -6.07
C GLN A 17 -8.25 0.67 -4.62
N LEU A 18 -7.86 -0.36 -3.86
CA LEU A 18 -8.25 -0.51 -2.45
C LEU A 18 -7.66 0.64 -1.61
N ASN A 19 -8.50 1.49 -1.04
CA ASN A 19 -8.07 2.59 -0.16
C ASN A 19 -8.41 2.35 1.33
N GLN A 20 -9.32 1.43 1.63
CA GLN A 20 -9.65 1.03 3.00
C GLN A 20 -10.12 -0.42 3.05
N ALA A 21 -9.65 -1.17 4.04
CA ALA A 21 -10.21 -2.45 4.44
C ALA A 21 -10.52 -2.40 5.94
N ASN A 22 -11.79 -2.60 6.29
CA ASN A 22 -12.15 -2.80 7.69
C ASN A 22 -12.23 -4.30 7.96
N ASN A 23 -11.40 -4.74 8.91
CA ASN A 23 -11.24 -6.12 9.27
C ASN A 23 -12.01 -6.41 10.57
N PRO A 24 -12.51 -7.64 10.77
CA PRO A 24 -13.07 -8.01 12.05
C PRO A 24 -11.97 -8.16 13.11
N ASP A 25 -12.31 -7.87 14.36
CA ASP A 25 -11.40 -8.03 15.49
C ASP A 25 -10.84 -9.46 15.58
N PRO A 26 -9.56 -9.62 15.96
CA PRO A 26 -8.63 -8.59 16.42
C PRO A 26 -7.72 -8.04 15.32
N LEU A 27 -8.06 -8.26 14.04
CA LEU A 27 -7.22 -7.80 12.93
C LEU A 27 -7.31 -6.28 12.79
N PRO A 28 -6.19 -5.58 12.59
CA PRO A 28 -6.22 -4.13 12.43
C PRO A 28 -6.84 -3.73 11.09
N ASP A 29 -7.50 -2.58 11.07
CA ASP A 29 -7.96 -1.96 9.82
C ASP A 29 -6.80 -1.42 8.99
N GLU A 30 -6.98 -1.43 7.68
CA GLU A 30 -5.97 -1.01 6.72
C GLU A 30 -6.48 0.21 5.94
N ALA A 31 -5.58 1.17 5.69
CA ALA A 31 -5.87 2.32 4.84
C ALA A 31 -4.67 2.66 3.96
N TYR A 32 -4.95 2.98 2.71
CA TYR A 32 -3.96 3.18 1.66
C TYR A 32 -4.26 4.45 0.87
N THR A 33 -3.19 5.10 0.39
CA THR A 33 -3.29 6.15 -0.61
C THR A 33 -2.35 5.85 -1.77
N TYR A 34 -2.66 6.41 -2.93
CA TYR A 34 -1.91 6.21 -4.16
C TYR A 34 -1.52 7.54 -4.79
N ASP A 35 -0.43 7.54 -5.56
CA ASP A 35 -0.09 8.63 -6.46
C ASP A 35 -0.92 8.53 -7.76
N PRO A 36 -0.85 9.54 -8.66
CA PRO A 36 -1.65 9.54 -9.89
C PRO A 36 -1.34 8.41 -10.88
N VAL A 37 -0.19 7.74 -10.77
CA VAL A 37 0.17 6.60 -11.62
C VAL A 37 -0.08 5.25 -10.94
N GLY A 38 -0.64 5.27 -9.73
CA GLY A 38 -1.09 4.10 -9.00
C GLY A 38 -0.06 3.50 -8.05
N ASN A 39 1.08 4.16 -7.83
CA ASN A 39 2.02 3.73 -6.80
C ASN A 39 1.44 4.02 -5.41
N ARG A 40 1.58 3.08 -4.47
CA ARG A 40 1.10 3.29 -3.10
C ARG A 40 1.97 4.33 -2.40
N LYS A 41 1.36 5.41 -1.90
CA LYS A 41 2.02 6.46 -1.13
C LYS A 41 2.04 6.20 0.37
N THR A 42 0.95 5.62 0.90
CA THR A 42 0.84 5.36 2.33
C THR A 42 0.22 4.01 2.61
N ASP A 43 0.55 3.49 3.79
CA ASP A 43 -0.03 2.31 4.42
C ASP A 43 -0.20 2.65 5.91
N SER A 44 -1.42 2.57 6.44
CA SER A 44 -1.69 2.90 7.85
C SER A 44 -0.94 2.00 8.84
N GLN A 45 -0.55 0.79 8.42
CA GLN A 45 0.20 -0.18 9.21
C GLN A 45 1.73 0.00 9.07
N VAL A 46 2.19 0.73 8.06
CA VAL A 46 3.61 1.05 7.84
C VAL A 46 3.79 2.58 7.78
N PRO A 47 3.98 3.24 8.94
CA PRO A 47 4.07 4.69 9.01
C PRO A 47 5.17 5.28 8.12
N GLY A 48 4.86 6.42 7.51
CA GLY A 48 5.74 7.15 6.60
C GLY A 48 5.31 7.03 5.13
N GLU A 49 5.69 8.04 4.35
CA GLU A 49 5.42 8.03 2.91
C GLU A 49 6.35 7.05 2.21
N TRP A 50 5.79 6.34 1.24
CA TRP A 50 6.52 5.49 0.33
C TRP A 50 7.02 6.35 -0.83
N THR A 51 8.26 6.15 -1.24
CA THR A 51 8.88 6.96 -2.30
C THR A 51 9.37 6.09 -3.44
N TYR A 52 9.33 6.66 -4.63
CA TYR A 52 9.62 5.99 -5.89
C TYR A 52 10.65 6.80 -6.68
N ASN A 53 11.45 6.12 -7.50
CA ASN A 53 12.32 6.79 -8.45
C ASN A 53 11.54 7.17 -9.73
N GLN A 54 12.23 7.75 -10.71
CA GLN A 54 11.62 8.18 -11.97
C GLN A 54 11.11 7.04 -12.86
N ALA A 55 11.47 5.79 -12.56
CA ALA A 55 11.04 4.60 -13.26
C ALA A 55 9.92 3.85 -12.51
N ASP A 56 9.23 4.53 -11.58
CA ASP A 56 8.15 3.97 -10.75
C ASP A 56 8.58 2.77 -9.88
N GLN A 57 9.86 2.70 -9.51
CA GLN A 57 10.39 1.66 -8.63
C GLN A 57 10.45 2.14 -7.18
N LEU A 58 9.97 1.32 -6.25
CA LEU A 58 9.91 1.62 -4.82
C LEU A 58 11.31 1.73 -4.20
N ILE A 59 11.71 2.92 -3.76
CA ILE A 59 13.04 3.15 -3.15
C ILE A 59 13.00 3.28 -1.62
N SER A 60 11.84 3.57 -1.02
CA SER A 60 11.69 3.65 0.43
C SER A 60 10.26 3.34 0.87
N TYR A 61 10.12 2.56 1.95
CA TYR A 61 8.86 2.38 2.67
C TYR A 61 9.13 2.04 4.14
N GLY A 62 8.47 2.74 5.07
CA GLY A 62 8.76 2.62 6.49
C GLY A 62 10.25 2.79 6.80
N LYS A 63 10.88 1.74 7.34
CA LYS A 63 12.32 1.71 7.65
C LYS A 63 13.20 1.13 6.52
N TYR A 64 12.60 0.60 5.47
CA TYR A 64 13.30 -0.10 4.40
C TYR A 64 13.67 0.86 3.28
N LYS A 65 14.86 0.65 2.71
CA LYS A 65 15.36 1.36 1.54
C LYS A 65 15.89 0.36 0.53
N GLN A 66 15.67 0.65 -0.74
CA GLN A 66 16.04 -0.20 -1.87
C GLN A 66 16.71 0.66 -2.95
N ALA A 67 17.59 0.05 -3.72
CA ALA A 67 18.22 0.67 -4.86
C ALA A 67 18.12 -0.28 -6.05
N PHE A 68 18.13 0.30 -7.25
CA PHE A 68 18.08 -0.46 -8.50
C PHE A 68 19.27 -0.08 -9.37
N ASP A 69 19.79 -1.06 -10.10
CA ASP A 69 20.73 -0.80 -11.18
C ASP A 69 20.05 -0.16 -12.40
N ALA A 70 20.83 0.17 -13.42
CA ALA A 70 20.31 0.80 -14.65
C ALA A 70 19.38 -0.12 -15.46
N ASP A 71 19.47 -1.43 -15.26
CA ASP A 71 18.61 -2.44 -15.90
C ASP A 71 17.33 -2.69 -15.09
N GLY A 72 17.20 -2.07 -13.91
CA GLY A 72 16.05 -2.14 -13.04
C GLY A 72 16.04 -3.33 -12.07
N ASN A 73 17.18 -3.99 -11.86
CA ASN A 73 17.31 -5.06 -10.87
C ASN A 73 17.63 -4.46 -9.49
N LEU A 74 17.11 -5.09 -8.43
CA LEU A 74 17.40 -4.72 -7.05
C LEU A 74 18.89 -4.96 -6.71
N VAL A 75 19.55 -3.99 -6.05
CA VAL A 75 20.95 -4.06 -5.61
C VAL A 75 21.14 -3.84 -4.11
#